data_AF-A0A1W2FCN3-F1
#
_entry.id   AF-A0A1W2FCN3-F1
#
_cell.length_a   1.000
_cell.length_b   1.000
_cell.length_c   1.000
_cell.angle_alpha   90.00
_cell.angle_beta   90.00
_cell.angle_gamma   90.00
#
_symmetry.space_group_name_H-M   'P 1'
#
loop_
_entity.id
_entity.type
_entity.pdbx_description
1 polymer ?
#
loop_
_entity_poly.entity_id
_entity_poly.type
_entity_poly.pdbx_seq_one_letter_code
_entity_poly.pdbx_strand_id
1 'polypeptide(L)'
;MIVKGDGLHGPQAATTMRIRDGKRVVEDGPFADTKEQLGGYFVIEVEDLDAALDWAAKAPSALTASVEVRPVLPPMPAPRR
;
A
#
# COMPACT_ATOMS: atom_id res chain seq x y z
N MET A 1 15.28 9.04 1.29
CA MET A 1 14.89 9.28 2.70
C MET A 1 13.51 8.67 2.95
N ILE A 2 13.24 8.11 4.14
CA ILE A 2 11.89 7.65 4.50
C ILE A 2 11.00 8.87 4.79
N VAL A 3 9.86 8.95 4.11
CA VAL A 3 8.85 9.99 4.30
C VAL A 3 7.80 9.53 5.31
N LYS A 4 7.38 8.26 5.22
CA LYS A 4 6.36 7.67 6.11
C LYS A 4 6.48 6.15 6.13
N GLY A 5 6.02 5.50 7.19
CA GLY A 5 5.75 4.08 7.19
C GLY A 5 4.87 3.68 8.36
N ASP A 6 3.93 2.77 8.12
CA ASP A 6 3.00 2.26 9.13
C ASP A 6 2.78 0.76 8.93
N GLY A 7 2.71 0.04 10.05
CA GLY A 7 2.15 -1.32 10.07
C GLY A 7 0.62 -1.26 10.03
N LEU A 8 0.01 -2.25 9.39
CA LEU A 8 -1.43 -2.44 9.36
C LEU A 8 -1.81 -3.59 10.30
N HIS A 9 -3.01 -3.51 10.88
CA HIS A 9 -3.60 -4.65 11.57
C HIS A 9 -3.88 -5.79 10.57
N GLY A 10 -4.03 -7.01 11.10
CA GLY A 10 -4.36 -8.18 10.29
C GLY A 10 -5.66 -7.99 9.48
N PRO A 11 -5.85 -8.75 8.39
CA PRO A 11 -6.97 -8.56 7.45
C PRO A 11 -8.34 -8.69 8.11
N GLN A 12 -8.44 -9.34 9.27
CA GLN A 12 -9.68 -9.45 10.05
C GLN A 12 -10.18 -8.10 10.60
N ALA A 13 -9.30 -7.10 10.69
CA ALA A 13 -9.67 -5.74 11.08
C ALA A 13 -10.01 -4.82 9.89
N ALA A 14 -9.92 -5.34 8.66
CA ALA A 14 -10.21 -4.56 7.45
C ALA A 14 -11.72 -4.47 7.17
N THR A 15 -12.12 -3.42 6.47
CA THR A 15 -13.46 -3.24 5.90
C THR A 15 -13.34 -2.72 4.49
N THR A 16 -13.98 -3.39 3.54
CA THR A 16 -13.95 -3.02 2.13
C THR A 16 -15.24 -2.29 1.74
N MET A 17 -15.10 -1.14 1.06
CA MET A 17 -16.24 -0.35 0.58
C MET A 17 -16.14 -0.12 -0.92
N ARG A 18 -17.26 -0.31 -1.62
CA ARG A 18 -17.39 -0.05 -3.07
C ARG A 18 -18.65 0.77 -3.33
N ILE A 19 -18.61 1.62 -4.36
CA ILE A 19 -19.82 2.24 -4.92
C ILE A 19 -20.17 1.50 -6.20
N ARG A 20 -21.36 0.92 -6.28
CA ARG A 20 -21.92 0.26 -7.46
C ARG A 20 -23.32 0.80 -7.72
N ASP A 21 -23.58 1.25 -8.94
CA ASP A 21 -24.88 1.83 -9.34
C ASP A 21 -25.37 2.94 -8.39
N GLY A 22 -24.44 3.80 -7.95
CA GLY A 22 -24.74 4.88 -7.01
C GLY A 22 -24.99 4.44 -5.56
N LYS A 23 -24.87 3.14 -5.25
CA LYS A 23 -25.09 2.59 -3.91
C LYS A 23 -23.78 2.18 -3.26
N ARG A 24 -23.68 2.45 -1.96
CA ARG A 24 -22.57 2.00 -1.11
C ARG A 24 -22.78 0.52 -0.74
N VAL A 25 -21.79 -0.30 -1.05
CA VAL A 25 -21.67 -1.70 -0.64
C VAL A 25 -20.49 -1.81 0.33
N VAL A 26 -20.71 -2.42 1.48
CA VAL A 26 -19.69 -2.60 2.54
C VAL A 26 -19.59 -4.06 2.90
N GLU A 27 -18.36 -4.57 2.97
CA GLU A 27 -18.02 -5.95 3.28
C GLU A 27 -16.92 -5.97 4.34
N ASP A 28 -17.01 -6.90 5.29
CA ASP A 28 -15.94 -7.14 6.26
C ASP A 28 -14.77 -7.86 5.57
N GLY A 29 -13.55 -7.52 6.01
CA GLY A 29 -12.33 -8.10 5.47
C GLY A 29 -11.66 -7.27 4.36
N PRO A 30 -10.49 -7.74 3.89
CA PRO A 30 -9.66 -7.03 2.91
C PRO A 30 -10.30 -7.07 1.51
N PHE A 31 -9.86 -6.16 0.64
CA PHE A 31 -10.38 -6.07 -0.72
C PHE A 31 -10.13 -7.35 -1.54
N ALA A 32 -8.97 -7.98 -1.36
CA ALA A 32 -8.57 -9.21 -2.01
C ALA A 32 -8.35 -10.29 -0.95
N ASP A 33 -9.00 -11.44 -1.12
CA ASP A 33 -8.77 -12.62 -0.31
C ASP A 33 -7.63 -13.43 -0.92
N THR A 34 -6.41 -13.09 -0.53
CA THR A 34 -5.16 -13.65 -1.08
C THR A 34 -4.39 -14.44 -0.02
N LYS A 35 -3.50 -15.34 -0.47
CA LYS A 35 -2.63 -16.07 0.46
C LYS A 35 -1.67 -15.12 1.18
N GLU A 36 -1.14 -14.15 0.46
CA GLU A 36 -0.32 -13.06 1.00
C GLU A 36 -1.20 -11.87 1.39
N GLN A 37 -0.92 -11.23 2.53
CA GLN A 37 -1.72 -10.12 3.06
C GLN A 37 -0.85 -8.87 3.20
N LEU A 38 -1.44 -7.70 2.98
CA LEU A 38 -0.72 -6.42 3.12
C LEU A 38 -0.57 -6.06 4.60
N GLY A 39 0.63 -6.27 5.13
CA GLY A 39 0.94 -6.01 6.55
C GLY A 39 1.39 -4.59 6.88
N GLY A 40 1.73 -3.77 5.88
CA GLY A 40 2.31 -2.45 6.11
C GLY A 40 2.86 -1.84 4.82
N TYR A 41 3.25 -0.57 4.89
CA TYR A 41 3.87 0.13 3.75
C TYR A 41 4.90 1.15 4.24
N PHE A 42 5.79 1.52 3.32
CA PHE A 42 6.70 2.65 3.46
C PHE A 42 6.55 3.56 2.25
N VAL A 43 6.64 4.87 2.47
CA VAL A 43 6.83 5.88 1.42
C VAL A 43 8.25 6.41 1.58
N ILE A 44 9.02 6.30 0.51
CA ILE A 44 10.40 6.77 0.45
C ILE A 44 10.56 7.75 -0.71
N GLU A 45 11.46 8.70 -0.54
CA GLU A 45 11.88 9.65 -1.57
C GLU A 45 13.32 9.33 -1.94
N VAL A 46 13.53 8.85 -3.15
CA VAL A 46 14.81 8.40 -3.70
C VAL A 46 14.87 8.76 -5.18
N GLU A 47 16.08 8.78 -5.73
CA GLU A 47 16.33 9.29 -7.08
C GLU A 47 15.74 8.39 -8.17
N ASP A 48 15.77 7.07 -7.96
CA ASP A 48 15.33 6.09 -8.94
C ASP A 48 14.89 4.75 -8.30
N LEU A 49 14.54 3.80 -9.17
CA LEU A 49 14.10 2.46 -8.77
C LEU A 49 15.20 1.65 -8.10
N ASP A 50 16.46 1.78 -8.53
CA ASP A 50 17.58 1.01 -7.98
C ASP A 50 17.81 1.42 -6.52
N ALA A 51 17.83 2.73 -6.25
CA ALA A 51 17.86 3.25 -4.89
C ALA A 51 16.63 2.78 -4.08
N ALA A 52 15.44 2.70 -4.69
CA ALA A 52 14.25 2.19 -4.02
C ALA A 52 14.37 0.71 -3.63
N LEU A 53 14.96 -0.11 -4.51
CA LEU A 53 15.21 -1.53 -4.26
C LEU A 53 16.25 -1.74 -3.17
N ASP A 54 17.30 -0.93 -3.14
CA ASP A 54 18.30 -0.93 -2.05
C ASP A 54 17.67 -0.58 -0.70
N TRP A 55 16.67 0.30 -0.69
CA TRP A 55 15.88 0.57 0.51
C TRP A 55 14.95 -0.58 0.86
N ALA A 56 14.27 -1.17 -0.11
CA ALA A 56 13.37 -2.31 0.09
C ALA A 56 14.09 -3.53 0.69
N ALA A 57 15.33 -3.79 0.25
CA ALA A 57 16.17 -4.88 0.77
C ALA A 57 16.51 -4.74 2.27
N LYS A 58 16.38 -3.53 2.84
CA LYS A 58 16.61 -3.27 4.28
C LYS A 58 15.37 -3.54 5.14
N ALA A 59 14.20 -3.72 4.54
CA ALA A 59 12.98 -3.97 5.29
C ALA A 59 13.05 -5.37 5.95
N PRO A 60 12.73 -5.53 7.25
CA PRO A 60 12.74 -6.83 7.91
C PRO A 60 11.89 -7.89 7.19
N SER A 61 10.79 -7.47 6.56
CA SER A 61 9.88 -8.32 5.78
C SER A 61 10.51 -8.86 4.49
N ALA A 62 11.58 -8.25 3.97
CA ALA A 62 12.25 -8.74 2.75
C ALA A 62 12.88 -10.13 2.95
N LEU A 63 13.15 -10.54 4.19
CA LEU A 63 13.75 -11.82 4.52
C LEU A 63 12.73 -12.96 4.69
N THR A 64 11.48 -12.63 5.02
CA THR A 64 10.46 -13.62 5.43
C THR A 64 9.13 -13.49 4.69
N ALA A 65 8.97 -12.45 3.90
CA ALA A 65 7.79 -12.13 3.11
C ALA A 65 8.22 -11.48 1.78
N SER A 66 7.37 -10.64 1.20
CA SER A 66 7.65 -9.92 -0.04
C SER A 66 7.50 -8.42 0.14
N VAL A 67 8.29 -7.65 -0.61
CA VAL A 67 8.18 -6.18 -0.68
C VAL A 67 7.94 -5.80 -2.14
N GLU A 68 6.76 -5.25 -2.42
CA GLU A 68 6.42 -4.69 -3.73
C GLU A 68 6.86 -3.22 -3.78
N VAL A 69 7.71 -2.86 -4.74
CA VAL A 69 8.18 -1.48 -4.94
C VAL A 69 7.42 -0.84 -6.09
N ARG A 70 6.73 0.28 -5.80
CA ARG A 70 5.91 1.00 -6.78
C ARG A 70 6.10 2.51 -6.70
N PRO A 71 6.35 3.18 -7.85
CA PRO A 71 6.31 4.64 -7.90
C PRO A 71 4.92 5.18 -7.52
N VAL A 72 4.90 6.23 -6.73
CA VAL A 72 3.68 7.00 -6.43
C VAL A 72 3.34 7.84 -7.66
N LEU A 73 2.04 7.96 -7.97
CA LEU A 73 1.59 8.86 -9.03
C LEU A 73 1.99 10.31 -8.71
N PRO A 74 2.28 11.14 -9.73
CA PRO A 74 2.43 12.57 -9.50
C PRO A 74 1.16 13.14 -8.84
N PRO A 75 1.26 14.26 -8.11
CA PRO A 75 0.11 14.90 -7.47
C PRO A 75 -1.01 15.08 -8.49
N MET A 76 -2.21 14.62 -8.15
CA MET A 76 -3.36 14.80 -9.02
C MET A 76 -3.59 16.31 -9.21
N PRO A 77 -3.82 16.81 -10.44
CA PRO A 77 -4.17 18.21 -10.63
C PRO A 77 -5.43 18.52 -9.83
N ALA A 78 -5.46 19.71 -9.20
CA ALA A 78 -6.59 20.13 -8.38
C ALA A 78 -7.90 20.01 -9.17
N PRO A 79 -9.00 19.53 -8.55
CA PRO A 79 -10.30 19.44 -9.22
C PRO A 79 -10.65 20.79 -9.85
N ARG A 80 -11.02 20.79 -11.14
CA ARG A 80 -11.60 21.98 -11.75
C ARG A 80 -12.95 22.21 -11.05
N ARG A 81 -13.08 23.36 -10.38
CA ARG A 81 -14.34 23.83 -9.81
C ARG A 81 -15.40 23.99 -10.89
#